data_AF-A0A9D3Y0H0-F1
#
_entry.id   AF-A0A9D3Y0H0-F1
#
_cell.length_a   1.000
_cell.length_b   1.000
_cell.length_c   1.000
_cell.angle_alpha   90.00
_cell.angle_beta   90.00
_cell.angle_gamma   90.00
#
_symmetry.space_group_name_H-M   'P 1'
#
loop_
_entity.id
_entity.type
_entity.pdbx_description
1 polymer ?
#
loop_
_entity_poly.entity_id
_entity_poly.type
_entity_poly.pdbx_seq_one_letter_code
_entity_poly.pdbx_strand_id
1 'polypeptide(L)'
;MSTCKAVVLAVILALCTGISRGQCPATCHCDGTVVRCKGQQLLTIPLSLPDATTTLDLYNNSIASLPADALQELTNLNTLLLWGNRLRNISRATFRGLAKLRILSLSSNQLESIDDGAFEGMPDLYEL
;
A
#
# COMPACT_ATOMS: atom_id res chain seq x y z
N MET A 1 -0.65 8.78 23.80
CA MET A 1 0.82 8.59 23.69
C MET A 1 1.15 7.19 24.21
N SER A 2 0.97 6.15 23.40
CA SER A 2 1.34 4.79 23.80
C SER A 2 2.71 4.48 23.24
N THR A 3 3.71 4.36 24.12
CA THR A 3 5.06 3.93 23.76
C THR A 3 5.17 2.44 24.04
N CYS A 4 5.76 1.71 23.09
CA CYS A 4 6.43 0.46 23.37
C CYS A 4 7.40 0.72 24.53
N LYS A 5 7.14 0.16 25.71
CA LYS A 5 8.09 0.26 26.82
C LYS A 5 8.27 -1.11 27.43
N ALA A 6 9.56 -1.46 27.48
CA ALA A 6 10.21 -2.42 28.36
C ALA A 6 9.32 -3.52 28.96
N VAL A 7 9.71 -4.74 28.64
CA VAL A 7 9.52 -5.93 29.48
C VAL A 7 9.50 -5.53 30.96
N VAL A 8 8.41 -5.88 31.66
CA VAL A 8 8.33 -6.45 33.03
C VAL A 8 6.99 -6.07 33.70
N LEU A 9 6.27 -7.14 34.08
CA LEU A 9 5.12 -7.28 34.98
C LEU A 9 3.70 -6.86 34.54
N ALA A 10 2.86 -7.92 34.42
CA ALA A 10 1.44 -8.04 34.76
C ALA A 10 0.43 -8.27 33.60
N VAL A 11 0.28 -9.56 33.26
CA VAL A 11 -0.98 -10.30 33.04
C VAL A 11 -2.11 -9.58 32.27
N ILE A 12 -2.04 -9.52 30.94
CA ILE A 12 -3.17 -9.79 30.02
C ILE A 12 -2.60 -10.47 28.76
N LEU A 13 -3.19 -11.60 28.38
CA LEU A 13 -2.83 -12.46 27.25
C LEU A 13 -2.82 -11.70 25.91
N ALA A 14 -1.64 -11.38 25.40
CA ALA A 14 -1.47 -11.05 23.98
C ALA A 14 -0.31 -11.88 23.44
N LEU A 15 -0.65 -13.03 22.87
CA LEU A 15 0.27 -13.83 22.08
C LEU A 15 0.62 -13.02 20.83
N CYS A 16 1.76 -12.33 20.84
CA CYS A 16 2.40 -11.90 19.59
C CYS A 16 3.01 -13.13 18.90
N THR A 17 2.15 -14.00 18.35
CA THR A 17 2.56 -15.02 17.38
C THR A 17 2.61 -14.37 16.00
N GLY A 18 3.82 -14.18 15.50
CA GLY A 18 4.05 -13.75 14.12
C GLY A 18 4.91 -12.50 14.04
N ILE A 19 6.20 -12.68 13.78
CA ILE A 19 7.09 -11.61 13.35
C ILE A 19 6.78 -11.36 11.87
N SER A 20 5.78 -10.54 11.55
CA SER A 20 5.66 -9.98 10.20
C SER A 20 6.61 -8.79 10.09
N ARG A 21 7.57 -8.85 9.16
CA ARG A 21 8.49 -7.73 8.92
C ARG A 21 7.73 -6.60 8.22
N GLY A 22 7.38 -5.58 9.00
CA GLY A 22 6.77 -4.34 8.56
C GLY A 22 5.83 -3.82 9.63
N GLN A 23 6.13 -2.64 10.17
CA GLN A 23 5.31 -2.01 11.19
C GLN A 23 4.19 -1.22 10.50
N CYS A 24 2.98 -1.20 11.06
CA CYS A 24 1.94 -0.32 10.53
C CYS A 24 2.43 1.14 10.53
N PRO A 25 2.37 1.87 9.40
CA PRO A 25 2.79 3.27 9.37
C PRO A 25 1.96 4.12 10.34
N ALA A 26 2.59 5.09 11.00
CA ALA A 26 1.93 5.90 12.04
C ALA A 26 0.74 6.73 11.54
N THR A 27 0.71 7.06 10.24
CA THR A 27 -0.39 7.77 9.58
C THR A 27 -1.50 6.84 9.11
N CYS A 28 -1.35 5.52 9.29
CA CYS A 28 -2.27 4.53 8.76
C CYS A 28 -2.90 3.70 9.88
N HIS A 29 -4.04 3.09 9.56
CA HIS A 29 -4.70 2.11 10.40
C HIS A 29 -4.62 0.74 9.73
N CYS A 30 -4.03 -0.23 10.44
CA CYS A 30 -3.88 -1.59 9.96
C CYS A 30 -4.79 -2.55 10.72
N ASP A 31 -5.42 -3.46 9.98
CA ASP A 31 -6.36 -4.46 10.48
C ASP A 31 -6.14 -5.76 9.70
N GLY A 32 -5.52 -6.74 10.35
CA GLY A 32 -4.99 -7.92 9.66
C GLY A 32 -4.01 -7.54 8.56
N THR A 33 -4.33 -7.90 7.31
CA THR A 33 -3.55 -7.61 6.10
C THR A 33 -4.03 -6.37 5.33
N VAL A 34 -4.97 -5.62 5.90
CA VAL A 34 -5.53 -4.40 5.30
C VAL A 34 -4.83 -3.17 5.90
N VAL A 35 -4.26 -2.32 5.05
CA VAL A 35 -3.61 -1.06 5.43
C VAL A 35 -4.41 0.11 4.89
N ARG A 36 -4.93 0.95 5.78
CA ARG A 36 -5.78 2.11 5.44
C ARG A 36 -5.06 3.42 5.76
N CYS A 37 -4.76 4.18 4.72
CA CYS A 37 -3.99 5.43 4.75
C CYS A 37 -4.73 6.59 4.06
N LYS A 38 -6.05 6.49 3.91
CA LYS A 38 -6.88 7.47 3.20
C LYS A 38 -6.95 8.84 3.86
N GLY A 39 -7.03 9.92 3.07
CA GLY A 39 -7.33 11.25 3.59
C GLY A 39 -6.26 11.85 4.51
N GLN A 40 -5.03 11.36 4.46
CA GLN A 40 -3.93 11.76 5.35
C GLN A 40 -3.01 12.81 4.71
N GLN A 41 -3.42 13.41 3.59
CA GLN A 41 -2.64 14.41 2.84
C GLN A 41 -1.26 13.90 2.42
N LEU A 42 -1.12 12.58 2.22
CA LEU A 42 0.15 11.97 1.88
C LEU A 42 0.64 12.48 0.51
N LEU A 43 1.91 12.84 0.45
CA LEU A 43 2.58 13.24 -0.80
C LEU A 43 3.24 12.05 -1.51
N THR A 44 3.47 10.97 -0.77
CA THR A 44 4.07 9.71 -1.23
C THR A 44 3.51 8.54 -0.44
N ILE A 45 3.72 7.32 -0.93
CA ILE A 45 3.43 6.10 -0.18
C ILE A 45 4.30 6.06 1.09
N PRO A 46 3.74 5.74 2.28
CA PRO A 46 4.52 5.58 3.49
C PRO A 46 5.56 4.47 3.36
N LEU A 47 6.78 4.72 3.83
CA LEU A 47 7.81 3.68 3.91
C LEU A 47 7.41 2.63 4.95
N SER A 48 7.87 1.39 4.74
CA SER A 48 7.68 0.26 5.67
C SER A 48 6.24 -0.25 5.80
N LEU A 49 5.58 -0.53 4.67
CA LEU A 49 4.32 -1.28 4.68
C LEU A 49 4.56 -2.76 5.07
N PRO A 50 3.65 -3.41 5.80
CA PRO A 50 3.72 -4.85 6.05
C PRO A 50 3.75 -5.66 4.75
N ASP A 51 4.70 -6.58 4.60
CA ASP A 51 4.83 -7.48 3.44
C ASP A 51 3.61 -8.40 3.23
N ALA A 52 2.90 -8.71 4.32
CA ALA A 52 1.64 -9.45 4.31
C ALA A 52 0.43 -8.64 3.79
N THR A 53 0.60 -7.37 3.40
CA THR A 53 -0.52 -6.51 2.96
C THR A 53 -1.23 -7.10 1.74
N THR A 54 -2.54 -7.31 1.85
CA THR A 54 -3.41 -7.76 0.75
C THR A 54 -4.24 -6.62 0.17
N THR A 55 -4.49 -5.57 0.97
CA THR A 55 -5.26 -4.40 0.56
C THR A 55 -4.57 -3.15 1.05
N LEU A 56 -4.26 -2.24 0.12
CA LEU A 56 -3.67 -0.94 0.41
C LEU A 56 -4.64 0.15 -0.06
N ASP A 57 -5.20 0.86 0.92
CA ASP A 57 -6.10 1.99 0.69
C ASP A 57 -5.33 3.31 0.88
N LEU A 58 -5.10 4.02 -0.23
CA LEU A 58 -4.40 5.31 -0.29
C LEU A 58 -5.26 6.41 -0.92
N TYR A 59 -6.58 6.23 -0.99
CA TYR A 59 -7.43 7.17 -1.72
C TYR A 59 -7.54 8.54 -1.02
N ASN A 60 -7.89 9.57 -1.79
CA ASN A 60 -8.00 10.97 -1.33
C ASN A 60 -6.74 11.47 -0.60
N ASN A 61 -5.58 11.26 -1.21
CA ASN A 61 -4.32 11.84 -0.75
C ASN A 61 -3.80 12.86 -1.79
N SER A 62 -2.53 13.22 -1.73
CA SER A 62 -1.88 14.13 -2.67
C SER A 62 -0.65 13.48 -3.32
N ILE A 63 -0.70 12.16 -3.50
CA ILE A 63 0.40 11.37 -4.03
C ILE A 63 0.57 11.71 -5.51
N ALA A 64 1.75 12.20 -5.87
CA ALA A 64 2.07 12.62 -7.24
C ALA A 64 2.89 11.58 -8.01
N SER A 65 3.57 10.68 -7.32
CA SER A 65 4.37 9.61 -7.90
C SER A 65 4.35 8.35 -7.04
N LEU A 66 4.52 7.20 -7.69
CA LEU A 66 4.66 5.89 -7.04
C LEU A 66 6.06 5.37 -7.38
N PRO A 67 7.02 5.46 -6.45
CA PRO A 67 8.35 4.90 -6.69
C PRO A 67 8.27 3.38 -6.80
N ALA A 68 8.98 2.79 -7.78
CA ALA A 68 8.83 1.38 -8.17
C ALA A 68 9.12 0.41 -7.01
N ASP A 69 10.05 0.78 -6.14
CA ASP A 69 10.49 0.05 -4.96
C ASP A 69 9.49 0.11 -3.80
N ALA A 70 8.59 1.10 -3.75
CA ALA A 70 7.64 1.24 -2.62
C ALA A 70 6.54 0.17 -2.59
N LEU A 71 6.23 -0.43 -3.75
CA LEU A 71 5.20 -1.46 -3.87
C LEU A 71 5.78 -2.85 -4.18
N GLN A 72 7.05 -2.93 -4.59
CA GLN A 72 7.67 -4.15 -5.11
C GLN A 72 7.60 -5.34 -4.13
N GLU A 73 7.73 -5.07 -2.83
CA GLU A 73 7.72 -6.10 -1.78
C GLU A 73 6.30 -6.56 -1.40
N LEU A 74 5.26 -5.85 -1.85
CA LEU A 74 3.86 -6.19 -1.55
C LEU A 74 3.33 -7.29 -2.48
N THR A 75 4.05 -8.40 -2.54
CA THR A 75 3.79 -9.55 -3.42
C THR A 75 2.46 -10.26 -3.15
N ASN A 76 1.80 -9.96 -2.02
CA ASN A 76 0.48 -10.44 -1.65
C ASN A 76 -0.66 -9.46 -1.94
N LEU A 77 -0.36 -8.29 -2.51
CA LEU A 77 -1.35 -7.25 -2.74
C LEU A 77 -2.37 -7.69 -3.81
N ASN A 78 -3.65 -7.65 -3.44
CA ASN A 78 -4.78 -7.95 -4.32
C ASN A 78 -5.54 -6.68 -4.71
N THR A 79 -5.57 -5.69 -3.82
CA THR A 79 -6.34 -4.45 -4.02
C THR A 79 -5.48 -3.24 -3.70
N LEU A 80 -5.40 -2.31 -4.66
CA LEU A 80 -4.70 -1.03 -4.53
C LEU A 80 -5.64 0.12 -4.91
N LEU A 81 -6.03 0.92 -3.92
CA LEU A 81 -6.93 2.06 -4.12
C LEU A 81 -6.13 3.37 -4.12
N LEU A 82 -6.00 4.01 -5.28
CA LEU A 82 -5.24 5.24 -5.49
C LEU A 82 -6.10 6.38 -6.03
N TRP A 83 -7.42 6.22 -6.06
CA TRP A 83 -8.30 7.26 -6.60
C TRP A 83 -8.26 8.55 -5.78
N GLY A 84 -8.48 9.68 -6.45
CA GLY A 84 -8.42 11.00 -5.80
C GLY A 84 -7.01 11.39 -5.34
N ASN A 85 -5.98 11.02 -6.12
CA ASN A 85 -4.59 11.46 -5.92
C ASN A 85 -4.16 12.43 -7.04
N ARG A 86 -2.85 12.64 -7.20
CA ARG A 86 -2.25 13.58 -8.17
C ARG A 86 -1.29 12.89 -9.13
N LEU A 87 -1.47 11.59 -9.36
CA LEU A 87 -0.63 10.83 -10.28
C LEU A 87 -0.77 11.38 -11.68
N ARG A 88 0.36 11.55 -12.38
CA ARG A 88 0.40 12.03 -13.77
C ARG A 88 0.80 10.95 -14.76
N ASN A 89 1.78 10.12 -14.39
CA ASN A 89 2.35 9.12 -15.30
C ASN A 89 2.36 7.77 -14.62
N ILE A 90 1.96 6.72 -15.35
CA ILE A 90 2.14 5.33 -14.94
C ILE A 90 3.17 4.70 -15.86
N SER A 91 4.28 4.25 -15.29
CA SER A 91 5.37 3.62 -16.05
C SER A 91 5.26 2.09 -16.03
N ARG A 92 5.95 1.42 -16.95
CA ARG A 92 6.16 -0.04 -16.91
C ARG A 92 6.70 -0.58 -15.57
N ALA A 93 7.45 0.24 -14.83
CA ALA A 93 8.03 -0.16 -13.56
C ALA A 93 7.11 0.06 -12.35
N THR A 94 6.03 0.84 -12.50
CA THR A 94 5.22 1.34 -11.38
C THR A 94 4.57 0.24 -10.54
N PHE A 95 4.07 -0.83 -11.19
CA PHE A 95 3.38 -1.95 -10.53
C PHE A 95 4.17 -3.26 -10.60
N ARG A 96 5.48 -3.17 -10.84
CA ARG A 96 6.33 -4.35 -10.96
C ARG A 96 6.29 -5.18 -9.66
N GLY A 97 6.10 -6.49 -9.80
CA GLY A 97 6.06 -7.43 -8.66
C GLY A 97 4.66 -7.66 -8.09
N LEU A 98 3.65 -6.88 -8.50
CA LEU A 98 2.26 -7.00 -8.04
C LEU A 98 1.48 -8.10 -8.81
N ALA A 99 2.07 -9.29 -8.94
CA ALA A 99 1.52 -10.36 -9.78
C ALA A 99 0.15 -10.90 -9.34
N LYS A 100 -0.26 -10.62 -8.09
CA LYS A 100 -1.57 -11.01 -7.53
C LYS A 100 -2.60 -9.88 -7.55
N LEU A 101 -2.24 -8.71 -8.09
CA LEU A 101 -3.15 -7.56 -8.10
C LEU A 101 -4.36 -7.85 -8.99
N ARG A 102 -5.55 -7.58 -8.45
CA ARG A 102 -6.85 -7.89 -9.05
C ARG A 102 -7.66 -6.63 -9.29
N ILE A 103 -7.57 -5.70 -8.34
CA ILE A 103 -8.29 -4.43 -8.34
C ILE A 103 -7.26 -3.31 -8.18
N LEU A 104 -7.20 -2.45 -9.19
CA LEU A 104 -6.45 -1.20 -9.17
C LEU A 104 -7.45 -0.07 -9.41
N SER A 105 -7.41 1.00 -8.64
CA SER A 105 -8.27 2.16 -8.89
C SER A 105 -7.42 3.41 -9.06
N LEU A 106 -7.41 3.96 -10.27
CA LEU A 106 -6.65 5.16 -10.64
C LEU A 106 -7.54 6.37 -10.97
N SER A 107 -8.86 6.24 -10.79
CA SER A 107 -9.82 7.31 -11.12
C SER A 107 -9.54 8.61 -10.35
N SER A 108 -9.97 9.74 -10.89
CA SER A 108 -9.77 11.07 -10.26
C SER A 108 -8.31 11.39 -9.92
N ASN A 109 -7.37 10.91 -10.75
CA ASN A 109 -5.99 11.37 -10.79
C ASN A 109 -5.81 12.42 -11.92
N GLN A 110 -4.56 12.82 -12.17
CA GLN A 110 -4.19 13.80 -13.19
C GLN A 110 -3.40 13.12 -14.31
N LEU A 111 -3.81 11.91 -14.69
CA LEU A 111 -3.06 11.07 -15.62
C LEU A 111 -2.94 11.72 -17.00
N GLU A 112 -1.71 11.94 -17.44
CA GLU A 112 -1.33 12.47 -18.73
C GLU A 112 -0.84 11.35 -19.66
N SER A 113 -0.15 10.35 -19.11
CA SER A 113 0.30 9.18 -19.88
C SER A 113 0.32 7.90 -19.06
N ILE A 114 0.16 6.79 -19.77
CA ILE A 114 0.37 5.43 -19.27
C ILE A 114 1.24 4.73 -20.32
N ASP A 115 2.39 4.22 -19.91
CA ASP A 115 3.31 3.51 -20.80
C ASP A 115 2.70 2.20 -21.34
N ASP A 116 3.06 1.84 -22.56
CA ASP A 116 2.74 0.52 -23.11
C ASP A 116 3.35 -0.60 -22.26
N GLY A 117 2.49 -1.48 -21.74
CA GLY A 117 2.88 -2.54 -20.81
C GLY A 117 3.02 -2.09 -19.35
N ALA A 118 2.49 -0.92 -18.97
CA ALA A 118 2.35 -0.50 -17.57
C ALA A 118 1.68 -1.53 -16.65
N PHE A 119 0.81 -2.36 -17.24
CA PHE A 119 0.07 -3.41 -16.54
C PHE A 119 0.57 -4.83 -16.85
N GLU A 120 1.70 -4.96 -17.55
CA GLU A 120 2.31 -6.25 -17.85
C GLU A 120 2.75 -6.95 -16.55
N GLY A 121 2.53 -8.26 -16.47
CA GLY A 121 2.86 -9.04 -15.28
C GLY A 121 1.79 -9.03 -14.17
N MET A 122 0.61 -8.45 -14.42
CA MET A 122 -0.57 -8.55 -13.56
C MET A 122 -1.69 -9.36 -14.25
N PRO A 123 -1.53 -10.70 -14.39
CA PRO A 123 -2.44 -11.54 -15.18
C PRO A 123 -3.86 -11.64 -14.60
N ASP A 124 -4.02 -11.37 -13.30
CA ASP A 124 -5.27 -11.47 -12.57
C ASP A 124 -6.02 -10.13 -12.49
N LEU A 125 -5.51 -9.06 -13.10
CA LEU A 125 -6.12 -7.73 -13.04
C LEU A 125 -7.42 -7.71 -13.85
N TYR A 126 -8.56 -7.43 -13.20
CA TYR A 126 -9.87 -7.39 -13.85
C TYR A 126 -10.66 -6.10 -13.60
N GLU A 127 -10.23 -5.25 -12.66
CA GLU A 127 -10.84 -3.95 -12.37
C GLU A 127 -9.76 -2.87 -12.32
N LEU A 128 -9.96 -1.80 -13.11
CA LEU A 128 -9.02 -0.67 -13.33
C LEU A 128 -9.73 0.70 -13.20
#